data_AF-X0TQ06-F1
#
_entry.id   AF-X0TQ06-F1
#
_cell.length_a   1.000
_cell.length_b   1.000
_cell.length_c   1.000
_cell.angle_alpha   90.00
_cell.angle_beta   90.00
_cell.angle_gamma   90.00
#
_symmetry.space_group_name_H-M   'P 1'
#
loop_
_entity.id
_entity.type
_entity.pdbx_description
1 polymer ?
#
loop_
_entity_poly.entity_id
_entity_poly.type
_entity_poly.pdbx_seq_one_letter_code
_entity_poly.pdbx_strand_id
1 'polypeptide(L)'
;MTTLLKSLSTPIVWILLLLVVSIFLLRKRRKQLLARVGWYSLVAGTAILLLLSLGPASNTLIYLLEKQYPPPSQETISGVDVVVILGGGVLPSSGLRPTAEPSGPTYSRTVNGVEYFKRAGAQYLIVSGGASSLGGEPEAEAMKRL
;
A
#
# COMPACT_ATOMS: atom_id res chain seq x y z
N MET A 1 -15.00 12.47 10.31
CA MET A 1 -15.22 12.85 8.89
C MET A 1 -14.17 12.23 7.95
N THR A 2 -12.87 12.36 8.25
CA THR A 2 -11.76 11.89 7.40
C THR A 2 -11.70 10.37 7.19
N THR A 3 -12.09 9.58 8.20
CA THR A 3 -12.14 8.11 8.13
C THR A 3 -13.20 7.60 7.14
N LEU A 4 -14.39 8.20 7.15
CA LEU A 4 -15.49 7.83 6.24
C LEU A 4 -15.16 8.16 4.78
N LEU A 5 -14.59 9.36 4.55
CA LEU A 5 -14.10 9.76 3.23
C LEU A 5 -13.04 8.78 2.71
N LYS A 6 -12.07 8.41 3.56
CA LYS A 6 -11.04 7.42 3.21
C LYS A 6 -11.65 6.07 2.85
N SER A 7 -12.62 5.58 3.61
CA SER A 7 -13.32 4.32 3.30
C SER A 7 -14.08 4.40 1.98
N LEU A 8 -14.79 5.50 1.70
CA LEU A 8 -15.54 5.68 0.44
C LEU A 8 -14.63 5.78 -0.79
N SER A 9 -13.38 6.24 -0.62
CA SER A 9 -12.38 6.25 -1.69
C SER A 9 -11.81 4.87 -2.03
N THR A 10 -12.03 3.86 -1.18
CA THR A 10 -11.54 2.50 -1.45
C THR A 10 -12.54 1.68 -2.28
N PRO A 11 -12.09 0.90 -3.27
CA PRO A 11 -12.97 0.10 -4.12
C PRO A 11 -13.74 -0.98 -3.33
N ILE A 12 -13.21 -1.43 -2.19
CA ILE A 12 -13.80 -2.49 -1.39
C ILE A 12 -15.20 -2.14 -0.86
N VAL A 13 -15.46 -0.90 -0.47
CA VAL A 13 -16.78 -0.49 0.06
C VAL A 13 -17.86 -0.63 -1.02
N TRP A 14 -17.55 -0.22 -2.25
CA TRP A 14 -18.46 -0.29 -3.38
C TRP A 14 -18.72 -1.73 -3.82
N ILE A 15 -17.67 -2.57 -3.81
CA ILE A 15 -17.80 -4.00 -4.11
C ILE A 15 -18.67 -4.70 -3.06
N LEU A 16 -18.46 -4.43 -1.77
CA LEU A 16 -19.29 -5.00 -0.70
C LEU A 16 -20.75 -4.55 -0.80
N LEU A 17 -20.99 -3.26 -1.08
CA LEU A 17 -22.33 -2.74 -1.31
C LEU A 17 -23.01 -3.45 -2.49
N LEU A 18 -22.30 -3.63 -3.61
CA LEU A 18 -22.79 -4.38 -4.76
C LEU A 18 -23.17 -5.81 -4.38
N LEU A 19 -22.34 -6.51 -3.60
CA LEU A 19 -22.63 -7.87 -3.15
C LEU A 19 -23.88 -7.94 -2.26
N VAL A 20 -24.05 -7.00 -1.32
CA VAL A 20 -25.23 -6.92 -0.45
C VAL A 20 -26.50 -6.68 -1.27
N VAL A 21 -26.47 -5.72 -2.20
CA VAL A 21 -27.59 -5.44 -3.11
C VAL A 21 -27.91 -6.66 -3.97
N SER A 22 -26.89 -7.36 -4.48
CA SER A 22 -27.05 -8.57 -5.29
C SER A 22 -27.78 -9.69 -4.53
N ILE A 23 -27.42 -9.92 -3.26
CA ILE A 23 -28.10 -10.88 -2.38
C ILE A 23 -29.57 -10.48 -2.16
N PHE A 24 -29.85 -9.19 -1.95
CA PHE A 24 -31.22 -8.71 -1.78
C PHE A 24 -32.06 -8.90 -3.05
N LEU A 25 -31.50 -8.66 -4.23
CA LEU A 25 -32.15 -8.89 -5.51
C LEU A 25 -32.47 -10.38 -5.75
N LEU A 26 -31.56 -11.28 -5.36
CA LEU A 26 -31.76 -12.73 -5.43
C LEU A 26 -32.94 -13.23 -4.57
N ARG A 27 -33.27 -12.53 -3.47
CA ARG A 27 -34.44 -12.85 -2.64
C ARG A 27 -35.77 -12.55 -3.34
N LYS A 28 -35.79 -11.68 -4.37
CA LYS A 28 -37.02 -11.34 -5.13
C LYS A 28 -37.34 -12.37 -6.23
N ARG A 29 -37.39 -13.66 -5.87
CA ARG A 29 -37.57 -14.79 -6.82
C ARG A 29 -38.83 -14.72 -7.69
N ARG A 30 -39.88 -14.02 -7.24
CA ARG A 30 -41.10 -13.79 -8.04
C ARG A 30 -40.86 -12.89 -9.27
N LYS A 31 -39.80 -12.08 -9.25
CA LYS A 31 -39.40 -11.22 -10.37
C LYS A 31 -38.15 -11.81 -11.02
N GLN A 32 -38.34 -12.72 -11.97
CA GLN A 32 -37.25 -13.48 -12.61
C GLN A 32 -36.13 -12.58 -13.16
N LEU A 33 -36.47 -11.42 -13.72
CA LEU A 33 -35.49 -10.44 -14.20
C LEU A 33 -34.57 -9.94 -13.07
N LEU A 34 -35.12 -9.54 -11.93
CA LEU A 34 -34.35 -9.04 -10.78
C LEU A 34 -33.45 -10.12 -10.18
N ALA A 35 -33.93 -11.36 -10.13
CA ALA A 35 -33.14 -12.49 -9.65
C ALA A 35 -31.95 -12.78 -10.58
N ARG A 36 -32.12 -12.70 -11.91
CA ARG A 36 -31.02 -12.84 -12.87
C ARG A 36 -29.98 -11.74 -12.72
N VAL A 37 -30.42 -10.47 -12.63
CA VAL A 37 -29.51 -9.34 -12.39
C VAL A 37 -28.73 -9.53 -11.09
N GLY A 38 -29.41 -9.89 -10.00
CA GLY A 38 -28.76 -10.18 -8.72
C GLY A 38 -27.71 -11.29 -8.81
N TRP A 39 -27.98 -12.36 -9.58
CA TRP A 39 -26.99 -13.43 -9.79
C TRP A 39 -25.75 -12.94 -10.54
N TYR A 40 -25.92 -12.26 -11.68
CA TYR A 40 -24.79 -11.76 -12.46
C TYR A 40 -23.97 -10.73 -11.69
N SER A 41 -24.63 -9.82 -10.99
CA SER A 41 -23.96 -8.83 -10.14
C SER A 41 -23.21 -9.47 -8.98
N LEU A 42 -23.74 -10.56 -8.39
CA LEU A 42 -23.06 -11.31 -7.34
C LEU A 42 -21.78 -11.98 -7.88
N VAL A 43 -21.88 -12.66 -9.01
CA VAL A 43 -20.74 -13.34 -9.65
C VAL A 43 -19.68 -12.32 -10.07
N ALA A 44 -20.08 -11.25 -10.73
CA ALA A 44 -19.17 -10.19 -11.17
C ALA A 44 -18.49 -9.50 -9.98
N GLY A 45 -19.26 -9.13 -8.94
CA GLY A 45 -18.71 -8.51 -7.73
C GLY A 45 -17.73 -9.41 -7.01
N THR A 46 -18.02 -10.71 -6.93
CA THR A 46 -17.13 -11.70 -6.30
C THR A 46 -15.86 -11.89 -7.14
N ALA A 47 -15.99 -11.97 -8.47
CA ALA A 47 -14.85 -12.08 -9.36
C ALA A 47 -13.93 -10.85 -9.27
N ILE A 48 -14.49 -9.64 -9.26
CA ILE A 48 -13.74 -8.39 -9.09
C ILE A 48 -13.03 -8.38 -7.72
N LEU A 49 -13.73 -8.77 -6.65
CA LEU A 49 -13.14 -8.85 -5.31
C LEU A 49 -11.94 -9.80 -5.29
N LEU A 50 -12.11 -11.00 -5.86
CA LEU A 50 -11.05 -11.99 -5.94
C LEU A 50 -9.87 -11.46 -6.76
N LEU A 51 -10.12 -10.91 -7.95
CA LEU A 51 -9.10 -10.33 -8.80
C LEU A 51 -8.29 -9.26 -8.06
N LEU A 52 -8.94 -8.31 -7.39
CA LEU A 52 -8.25 -7.25 -6.65
C LEU A 52 -7.59 -7.71 -5.35
N SER A 53 -7.94 -8.88 -4.84
CA SER A 53 -7.33 -9.47 -3.63
C SER A 53 -6.10 -10.33 -3.94
N LEU A 54 -5.85 -10.64 -5.22
CA LEU A 54 -4.73 -11.46 -5.64
C LEU A 54 -3.44 -10.63 -5.75
N GLY A 55 -2.35 -11.17 -5.20
CA GLY A 55 -1.01 -10.56 -5.29
C GLY A 55 -0.57 -10.21 -6.70
N PRO A 56 -0.72 -11.10 -7.72
CA PRO A 56 -0.40 -10.78 -9.11
C PRO A 56 -1.13 -9.54 -9.64
N ALA A 57 -2.42 -9.39 -9.37
CA ALA A 57 -3.18 -8.23 -9.83
C ALA A 57 -2.70 -6.95 -9.16
N SER A 58 -2.51 -6.97 -7.83
CA SER A 58 -1.95 -5.84 -7.09
C SER A 58 -0.57 -5.45 -7.61
N ASN A 59 0.32 -6.42 -7.82
CA ASN A 59 1.68 -6.19 -8.30
C ASN A 59 1.69 -5.67 -9.74
N THR A 60 0.81 -6.15 -10.61
CA THR A 60 0.67 -5.62 -11.97
C THR A 60 0.19 -4.18 -11.96
N LEU A 61 -0.80 -3.84 -11.12
CA LEU A 61 -1.28 -2.45 -11.00
C LEU A 61 -0.18 -1.52 -10.48
N ILE A 62 0.56 -1.94 -9.45
CA ILE A 62 1.73 -1.20 -8.93
C ILE A 62 2.75 -1.00 -10.04
N TYR A 63 3.12 -2.06 -10.76
CA TYR A 63 4.09 -1.99 -11.86
C TYR A 63 3.66 -1.02 -12.96
N LEU A 64 2.37 -1.00 -13.35
CA LEU A 64 1.85 -0.09 -14.36
C LEU A 64 1.94 1.38 -13.93
N LEU A 65 1.83 1.66 -12.63
CA LEU A 65 2.04 2.99 -12.08
C LEU A 65 3.55 3.32 -12.03
N GLU A 66 4.37 2.43 -11.50
CA GLU A 66 5.81 2.64 -11.32
C GLU A 66 6.56 2.76 -12.65
N LYS A 67 6.16 2.03 -13.70
CA LYS A 67 6.77 2.10 -15.03
C LYS A 67 6.78 3.52 -15.62
N GLN A 68 5.84 4.37 -15.22
CA GLN A 68 5.74 5.75 -15.70
C GLN A 68 6.78 6.67 -15.03
N TYR A 69 7.39 6.24 -13.94
CA TYR A 69 8.34 7.00 -13.14
C TYR A 69 9.67 6.25 -13.04
N PRO A 70 10.52 6.31 -14.09
CA PRO A 70 11.82 5.65 -14.05
C PRO A 70 12.69 6.25 -12.93
N PRO A 71 13.63 5.46 -12.37
CA PRO A 71 14.59 5.97 -11.39
C PRO A 71 15.38 7.17 -11.97
N PRO A 72 15.68 8.21 -11.16
CA PRO A 72 16.38 9.40 -11.64
C PRO A 72 17.79 9.07 -12.15
N SER A 73 18.23 9.79 -13.18
CA SER A 73 19.58 9.62 -13.75
C SER A 73 20.66 10.09 -12.77
N GLN A 74 21.89 9.61 -12.96
CA GLN A 74 23.04 10.04 -12.15
C GLN A 74 23.23 11.56 -12.21
N GLU A 75 23.04 12.16 -13.38
CA GLU A 75 23.14 13.62 -13.58
C GLU A 75 22.09 14.38 -12.75
N THR A 76 20.90 13.80 -12.60
CA THR A 76 19.79 14.41 -11.84
C THR A 76 20.07 14.40 -10.33
N ILE A 77 20.72 13.35 -9.84
CA ILE A 77 21.00 13.18 -8.40
C ILE A 77 22.34 13.80 -7.98
N SER A 78 23.28 13.99 -8.90
CA SER A 78 24.57 14.60 -8.60
C SER A 78 24.38 16.05 -8.13
N GLY A 79 24.93 16.39 -6.97
CA GLY A 79 24.88 17.75 -6.44
C GLY A 79 23.62 18.10 -5.64
N VAL A 80 22.79 17.12 -5.27
CA VAL A 80 21.76 17.35 -4.24
C VAL A 80 22.42 17.48 -2.86
N ASP A 81 22.01 18.48 -2.07
CA ASP A 81 22.59 18.68 -0.73
C ASP A 81 22.07 17.68 0.30
N VAL A 82 20.85 17.18 0.09
CA VAL A 82 20.12 16.35 1.06
C VAL A 82 19.39 15.21 0.37
N VAL A 83 19.52 14.01 0.93
CA VAL A 83 18.68 12.85 0.59
C VAL A 83 17.76 12.55 1.77
N VAL A 84 16.45 12.51 1.51
CA VAL A 84 15.43 12.19 2.51
C VAL A 84 14.80 10.83 2.20
N ILE A 85 14.89 9.90 3.14
CA ILE A 85 14.29 8.57 3.07
C ILE A 85 13.06 8.55 3.98
N LEU A 86 11.91 8.25 3.40
CA LEU A 86 10.64 8.16 4.13
C LEU A 86 10.38 6.74 4.62
N GLY A 87 9.87 6.59 5.84
CA GLY A 87 9.38 5.33 6.39
C GLY A 87 8.18 4.77 5.61
N GLY A 88 8.00 3.46 5.71
CA GLY A 88 6.90 2.70 5.11
C GLY A 88 6.35 1.62 6.05
N GLY A 89 6.58 1.77 7.36
CA GLY A 89 6.21 0.82 8.39
C GLY A 89 7.39 0.01 8.94
N VAL A 90 7.20 -0.50 10.15
CA VAL A 90 8.08 -1.44 10.84
C VAL A 90 7.31 -2.68 11.25
N LEU A 91 8.00 -3.81 11.29
CA LEU A 91 7.57 -4.99 12.01
C LEU A 91 7.85 -4.73 13.50
N PRO A 92 6.81 -4.72 14.36
CA PRO A 92 7.00 -4.48 15.79
C PRO A 92 7.83 -5.60 16.42
N SER A 93 8.45 -5.27 17.56
CA SER A 93 9.08 -6.26 18.41
C SER A 93 8.06 -7.32 18.84
N SER A 94 8.53 -8.55 19.00
CA SER A 94 7.73 -9.70 19.41
C SER A 94 8.63 -10.67 20.16
N GLY A 95 8.07 -11.75 20.72
CA GLY A 95 8.89 -12.76 21.42
C GLY A 95 10.06 -13.32 20.59
N LEU A 96 9.93 -13.34 19.26
CA LEU A 96 10.98 -13.77 18.33
C LEU A 96 11.80 -12.62 17.72
N ARG A 97 11.39 -11.35 17.94
CA ARG A 97 12.06 -10.14 17.44
C ARG A 97 12.28 -9.16 18.60
N PRO A 98 13.48 -9.12 19.20
CA PRO A 98 13.72 -8.30 20.39
C PRO A 98 13.54 -6.80 20.14
N THR A 99 13.74 -6.35 18.89
CA THR A 99 13.61 -4.95 18.47
C THR A 99 12.64 -4.83 17.29
N ALA A 100 12.14 -3.62 17.03
CA ALA A 100 11.40 -3.37 15.81
C ALA A 100 12.35 -3.42 14.60
N GLU A 101 11.86 -3.98 13.48
CA GLU A 101 12.63 -4.12 12.25
C GLU A 101 11.92 -3.39 11.10
N PRO A 102 12.65 -2.78 10.16
CA PRO A 102 12.04 -2.22 8.95
C PRO A 102 11.18 -3.25 8.21
N SER A 103 9.98 -2.85 7.78
CA SER A 103 9.18 -3.67 6.87
C SER A 103 9.93 -3.87 5.54
N GLY A 104 9.55 -4.87 4.74
CA GLY A 104 10.15 -5.09 3.41
C GLY A 104 10.23 -3.81 2.56
N PRO A 105 9.13 -3.05 2.38
CA PRO A 105 9.15 -1.76 1.69
C PRO A 105 10.10 -0.72 2.31
N THR A 106 10.10 -0.57 3.64
CA THR A 106 10.99 0.36 4.35
C THR A 106 12.46 -0.05 4.16
N TYR A 107 12.77 -1.34 4.25
CA TYR A 107 14.11 -1.87 4.03
C TYR A 107 14.60 -1.57 2.61
N SER A 108 13.82 -1.94 1.58
CA SER A 108 14.18 -1.67 0.19
C SER A 108 14.39 -0.17 -0.06
N ARG A 109 13.51 0.68 0.48
CA ARG A 109 13.64 2.14 0.33
C ARG A 109 14.86 2.70 1.06
N THR A 110 15.19 2.18 2.24
CA THR A 110 16.35 2.62 3.02
C THR A 110 17.65 2.25 2.32
N VAL A 111 17.80 0.99 1.89
CA VAL A 111 19.00 0.52 1.19
C VAL A 111 19.22 1.30 -0.11
N ASN A 112 18.18 1.43 -0.95
CA ASN A 112 18.30 2.22 -2.19
C ASN A 112 18.57 3.70 -1.88
N GLY A 113 17.91 4.29 -0.88
CA GLY A 113 18.13 5.68 -0.50
C GLY A 113 19.56 5.96 -0.03
N VAL A 114 20.17 5.05 0.74
CA VAL A 114 21.58 5.12 1.15
C VAL A 114 22.50 5.03 -0.07
N GLU A 115 22.17 4.18 -1.04
CA GLU A 115 22.92 4.12 -2.29
C GLU A 115 22.82 5.43 -3.08
N TYR A 116 21.62 6.02 -3.19
CA TYR A 116 21.42 7.33 -3.80
C TYR A 116 22.21 8.43 -3.10
N PHE A 117 22.22 8.45 -1.76
CA PHE A 117 23.01 9.38 -0.97
C PHE A 117 24.50 9.31 -1.30
N LYS A 118 25.06 8.09 -1.36
CA LYS A 118 26.48 7.89 -1.71
C LYS A 118 26.78 8.33 -3.14
N ARG A 119 25.92 7.99 -4.10
CA ARG A 119 26.09 8.34 -5.52
C ARG A 119 25.93 9.83 -5.78
N ALA A 120 25.06 10.50 -5.03
CA ALA A 120 24.79 11.93 -5.17
C ALA A 120 25.90 12.82 -4.60
N GLY A 121 26.69 12.30 -3.65
CA GLY A 121 27.66 13.10 -2.89
C GLY A 121 26.98 14.08 -1.93
N ALA A 122 25.78 13.77 -1.48
CA ALA A 122 24.98 14.65 -0.63
C ALA A 122 25.61 14.88 0.75
N GLN A 123 25.35 16.04 1.34
CA GLN A 123 25.89 16.40 2.66
C GLN A 123 25.09 15.75 3.80
N TYR A 124 23.77 15.63 3.62
CA TYR A 124 22.87 15.13 4.67
C TYR A 124 22.03 13.96 4.18
N LEU A 125 21.95 12.94 5.03
CA LEU A 125 20.99 11.85 4.91
C LEU A 125 19.97 11.99 6.04
N ILE A 126 18.70 12.14 5.68
CA ILE A 126 17.60 12.25 6.64
C ILE A 126 16.72 11.02 6.51
N VAL A 127 16.52 10.30 7.61
CA VAL A 127 15.47 9.27 7.71
C VAL A 127 14.28 9.85 8.46
N SER A 128 13.08 9.70 7.91
CA SER A 128 11.86 10.28 8.46
C SER A 128 10.79 9.22 8.59
N GLY A 129 10.32 8.98 9.81
CA GLY A 129 9.32 7.95 10.10
C GLY A 129 8.89 8.00 11.57
N GLY A 130 7.58 8.01 11.80
CA GLY A 130 6.98 8.13 13.12
C GLY A 130 6.81 6.79 13.85
N ALA A 131 6.27 6.84 15.06
CA ALA A 131 5.78 5.66 15.75
C ALA A 131 4.32 5.38 15.35
N SER A 132 3.88 4.13 15.50
CA SER A 132 2.47 3.78 15.37
C SER A 132 1.62 4.52 16.41
N SER A 133 0.35 4.79 16.09
CA SER A 133 -0.61 5.38 17.04
C SER A 133 -0.84 4.53 18.29
N LEU A 134 -0.51 3.23 18.21
CA LEU A 134 -0.57 2.28 19.32
C LEU A 134 0.74 2.28 20.16
N GLY A 135 1.66 3.20 19.88
CA GLY A 135 3.00 3.23 20.44
C GLY A 135 3.97 2.30 19.73
N GLY A 136 5.17 2.19 20.28
CA GLY A 136 6.27 1.41 19.70
C GLY A 136 7.41 2.28 19.19
N GLU A 137 8.43 1.62 18.69
CA GLU A 137 9.63 2.28 18.20
C GLU A 137 9.33 3.10 16.92
N PRO A 138 9.82 4.34 16.80
CA PRO A 138 9.70 5.11 15.57
C PRO A 138 10.39 4.41 14.40
N GLU A 139 9.76 4.46 13.21
CA GLU A 139 10.33 3.88 11.99
C GLU A 139 11.72 4.43 11.67
N ALA A 140 11.95 5.73 11.91
CA ALA A 140 13.25 6.36 11.69
C ALA A 140 14.37 5.73 12.54
N GLU A 141 14.07 5.30 13.77
CA GLU A 141 15.06 4.68 14.65
C GLU A 141 15.40 3.26 14.17
N ALA A 142 14.41 2.51 13.68
CA ALA A 142 14.63 1.22 13.05
C ALA A 142 15.44 1.34 11.74
N MET A 143 15.17 2.37 10.94
CA MET A 143 15.92 2.65 9.70
C MET A 143 17.37 3.03 9.96
N LYS A 144 17.65 3.77 11.05
CA LYS A 144 19.01 4.20 11.42
C LYS A 144 19.98 3.04 11.69
N ARG A 145 19.45 1.84 11.98
CA ARG A 145 20.27 0.63 12.22
C ARG A 145 20.71 -0.09 10.94
N LEU A 146 20.14 0.27 9.78
CA LEU A 146 20.53 -0.23 8.46
C LEU A 146 21.72 0.56 7.91
#